data_AF-A0A7S2KP98-F1
#
_entry.id   AF-A0A7S2KP98-F1
#
_cell.length_a   1.000
_cell.length_b   1.000
_cell.length_c   1.000
_cell.angle_alpha   90.00
_cell.angle_beta   90.00
_cell.angle_gamma   90.00
#
_symmetry.space_group_name_H-M   'P 1'
#
loop_
_entity.id
_entity.type
_entity.pdbx_description
1 polymer ?
#
loop_
_entity_poly.entity_id
_entity_poly.type
_entity_poly.pdbx_seq_one_letter_code
_entity_poly.pdbx_strand_id
1 'polypeptide(L)'
;VKLTTMSHPGPLDNFEYLCPHRLLGRVSAEMAAEPFIPISRSMFQSLVHKYGGGPLMDSLEICTKCQAHLRAYNDRKQAEYDLVSKYDTKDTGDGRGWYLVDALWVNKWKRYVRADHVTDIRDICHPGPVTNSRLIDPKTGAPKSTLKVRTDYIGVNARVWWLFTHVHGGGPDICRDELDIFSAEYRVETQLQLEELKMTGATSDFARRMSHQFVDECKGDMELFERRYGAGATADAEMPEASQDPT
;
A
#
# COMPACT_ATOMS: atom_id res chain seq x y z
N VAL A 1 -6.30 26.34 29.23
CA VAL A 1 -5.22 27.26 28.80
C VAL A 1 -5.85 28.45 28.09
N LYS A 2 -5.68 29.67 28.62
CA LYS A 2 -6.22 30.91 28.02
C LYS A 2 -5.33 31.31 26.83
N LEU A 3 -5.84 31.14 25.61
CA LEU A 3 -5.18 31.56 24.37
C LEU A 3 -5.08 33.09 24.34
N THR A 4 -3.96 33.66 24.79
CA THR A 4 -3.76 35.12 24.92
C THR A 4 -2.64 35.67 24.05
N THR A 5 -2.20 34.93 23.01
CA THR A 5 -1.08 35.34 22.14
C THR A 5 -1.30 35.13 20.63
N MET A 6 -2.55 35.06 20.14
CA MET A 6 -2.81 34.89 18.69
C MET A 6 -3.83 35.92 18.21
N SER A 7 -3.39 37.12 17.86
CA SER A 7 -4.31 38.19 17.41
C SER A 7 -4.96 37.86 16.05
N HIS A 8 -4.40 36.93 15.26
CA HIS A 8 -4.98 36.43 14.01
C HIS A 8 -4.57 34.98 13.75
N PRO A 9 -5.41 33.98 14.09
CA PRO A 9 -5.09 32.56 13.90
C PRO A 9 -5.15 32.10 12.43
N GLY A 10 -5.52 32.98 11.48
CA GLY A 10 -5.82 32.60 10.11
C GLY A 10 -7.25 32.04 9.94
N PRO A 11 -7.64 31.69 8.71
CA PRO A 11 -8.95 31.08 8.43
C PRO A 11 -9.14 29.75 9.14
N LEU A 12 -10.38 29.40 9.44
CA LEU A 12 -10.72 28.07 9.94
C LEU A 12 -10.51 27.06 8.81
N ASP A 13 -9.67 26.05 9.00
CA ASP A 13 -9.45 25.02 7.99
C ASP A 13 -9.89 23.64 8.49
N ASN A 14 -11.20 23.38 8.38
CA ASN A 14 -11.72 22.05 8.68
C ASN A 14 -11.52 21.08 7.49
N PHE A 15 -11.10 21.57 6.31
CA PHE A 15 -10.85 20.69 5.16
C PHE A 15 -9.69 19.74 5.42
N GLU A 16 -8.74 20.14 6.27
CA GLU A 16 -7.63 19.28 6.64
C GLU A 16 -8.10 17.95 7.24
N TYR A 17 -9.25 17.89 7.93
CA TYR A 17 -9.75 16.66 8.55
C TYR A 17 -10.59 15.79 7.62
N LEU A 18 -10.99 16.32 6.46
CA LEU A 18 -11.86 15.62 5.52
C LEU A 18 -11.05 14.80 4.54
N CYS A 19 -11.47 13.56 4.34
CA CYS A 19 -10.98 12.73 3.25
C CYS A 19 -11.53 13.22 1.90
N PRO A 20 -11.07 12.67 0.76
CA PRO A 20 -11.60 13.01 -0.57
C PRO A 20 -13.12 12.82 -0.73
N HIS A 21 -13.74 11.98 0.11
CA HIS A 21 -15.19 11.76 0.13
C HIS A 21 -15.95 12.78 1.00
N ARG A 22 -15.28 13.83 1.51
CA ARG A 22 -15.86 14.89 2.36
C ARG A 22 -16.39 14.41 3.72
N LEU A 23 -15.79 13.34 4.25
CA LEU A 23 -16.09 12.74 5.56
C LEU A 23 -14.79 12.52 6.34
N LEU A 24 -14.86 12.12 7.61
CA LEU A 24 -13.65 11.84 8.41
C LEU A 24 -13.04 10.49 8.01
N GLY A 25 -11.81 10.53 7.48
CA GLY A 25 -11.08 9.35 7.01
C GLY A 25 -10.41 8.53 8.11
N ARG A 26 -11.11 8.24 9.20
CA ARG A 26 -10.54 7.63 10.41
C ARG A 26 -11.00 6.18 10.61
N VAL A 27 -10.24 5.41 11.40
CA VAL A 27 -10.58 4.01 11.70
C VAL A 27 -11.77 3.85 12.65
N SER A 28 -11.95 4.78 13.60
CA SER A 28 -13.02 4.77 14.62
C SER A 28 -13.57 6.15 14.92
N ALA A 29 -14.76 6.21 15.54
CA ALA A 29 -15.47 7.46 15.83
C ALA A 29 -14.79 8.23 16.97
N GLU A 30 -14.27 7.48 17.94
CA GLU A 30 -13.59 8.00 19.12
C GLU A 30 -12.34 8.79 18.68
N MET A 31 -11.48 8.16 17.88
CA MET A 31 -10.29 8.82 17.33
C MET A 31 -10.64 9.97 16.38
N ALA A 32 -11.74 9.85 15.66
CA ALA A 32 -12.22 10.93 14.80
C ALA A 32 -12.65 12.16 15.59
N ALA A 33 -13.18 11.98 16.80
CA ALA A 33 -13.68 13.06 17.64
C ALA A 33 -12.58 13.75 18.49
N GLU A 34 -11.47 13.07 18.79
CA GLU A 34 -10.37 13.59 19.61
C GLU A 34 -9.88 15.02 19.29
N PRO A 35 -9.69 15.44 18.02
CA PRO A 35 -9.21 16.78 17.72
C PRO A 35 -10.29 17.87 17.81
N PHE A 36 -11.56 17.51 18.00
CA PHE A 36 -12.67 18.45 17.89
C PHE A 36 -13.18 18.93 19.25
N ILE A 37 -13.50 20.23 19.32
CA ILE A 37 -14.24 20.83 20.42
C ILE A 37 -15.57 21.33 19.87
N PRO A 38 -16.72 20.85 20.38
CA PRO A 38 -18.02 21.30 19.90
C PRO A 38 -18.24 22.78 20.28
N ILE A 39 -18.65 23.58 19.30
CA ILE A 39 -19.03 24.98 19.48
C ILE A 39 -20.44 25.22 18.96
N SER A 40 -21.10 26.28 19.44
CA SER A 40 -22.41 26.64 18.93
C SER A 40 -22.33 27.11 17.46
N ARG A 41 -23.41 26.91 16.71
CA ARG A 41 -23.52 27.40 15.31
C ARG A 41 -23.31 28.91 15.21
N SER A 42 -23.83 29.68 16.17
CA SER A 42 -23.62 31.13 16.23
C SER A 42 -22.15 31.51 16.46
N MET A 43 -21.43 30.74 17.27
CA MET A 43 -20.00 30.92 17.49
C MET A 43 -19.21 30.60 16.22
N PHE A 44 -19.50 29.48 15.56
CA PHE A 44 -18.88 29.13 14.28
C PHE A 44 -19.09 30.22 13.21
N GLN A 45 -20.33 30.69 13.04
CA GLN A 45 -20.67 31.77 12.11
C GLN A 45 -19.89 33.06 12.42
N SER A 46 -19.76 33.41 13.70
CA SER A 46 -18.98 34.58 14.13
C SER A 46 -17.48 34.41 13.82
N LEU A 47 -16.94 33.21 14.02
CA LEU A 47 -15.54 32.88 13.71
C LEU A 47 -15.27 32.94 12.20
N VAL A 48 -16.14 32.35 11.38
CA VAL A 48 -16.02 32.41 9.91
C VAL A 48 -16.21 33.84 9.40
N HIS A 49 -17.13 34.63 9.95
CA HIS A 49 -17.29 36.03 9.56
C HIS A 49 -16.02 36.85 9.86
N LYS A 50 -15.36 36.57 10.99
CA LYS A 50 -14.18 37.32 11.42
C LYS A 50 -12.87 36.88 10.73
N TYR A 51 -12.70 35.58 10.51
CA TYR A 51 -11.43 35.00 10.05
C TYR A 51 -11.52 34.29 8.69
N GLY A 52 -12.71 34.08 8.15
CA GLY A 52 -12.94 33.25 6.96
C GLY A 52 -12.80 31.75 7.25
N GLY A 53 -12.84 30.94 6.18
CA GLY A 53 -12.59 29.50 6.26
C GLY A 53 -13.83 28.62 6.16
N GLY A 54 -13.69 27.36 6.58
CA GLY A 54 -14.69 26.31 6.49
C GLY A 54 -14.07 24.92 6.29
N PRO A 55 -14.87 23.89 5.96
CA PRO A 55 -16.33 23.94 5.91
C PRO A 55 -16.94 23.88 7.31
N LEU A 56 -18.24 24.15 7.39
CA LEU A 56 -19.01 23.74 8.56
C LEU A 56 -19.00 22.21 8.63
N MET A 57 -18.67 21.66 9.80
CA MET A 57 -18.87 20.25 10.10
C MET A 57 -20.00 20.13 11.12
N ASP A 58 -21.17 19.73 10.64
CA ASP A 58 -22.38 19.51 11.44
C ASP A 58 -22.45 18.11 12.06
N SER A 59 -21.72 17.15 11.48
CA SER A 59 -21.49 15.82 12.05
C SER A 59 -20.02 15.42 11.94
N LEU A 60 -19.58 14.52 12.84
CA LEU A 60 -18.27 13.87 12.79
C LEU A 60 -18.41 12.46 12.18
N GLU A 61 -19.11 12.38 11.05
CA GLU A 61 -19.37 11.11 10.40
C GLU A 61 -18.10 10.53 9.76
N ILE A 62 -17.86 9.23 10.01
CA ILE A 62 -16.73 8.51 9.46
C ILE A 62 -17.03 8.08 8.03
N CYS A 63 -16.03 8.19 7.17
CA CYS A 63 -16.10 7.62 5.83
C CYS A 63 -15.97 6.10 5.86
N THR A 64 -17.06 5.37 5.60
CA THR A 64 -17.06 3.90 5.52
C THR A 64 -16.13 3.36 4.43
N LYS A 65 -15.99 4.07 3.30
CA LYS A 65 -15.03 3.73 2.24
C LYS A 65 -13.58 3.80 2.72
N CYS A 66 -13.21 4.88 3.42
CA CYS A 66 -11.87 5.01 3.99
C CYS A 66 -11.65 4.00 5.11
N GLN A 67 -12.67 3.71 5.91
CA GLN A 67 -12.59 2.70 6.96
C GLN A 67 -12.32 1.30 6.38
N ALA A 68 -13.00 0.93 5.28
CA ALA A 68 -12.75 -0.32 4.57
C ALA A 68 -11.31 -0.39 4.04
N HIS A 69 -10.82 0.68 3.42
CA HIS A 69 -9.45 0.76 2.94
C HIS A 69 -8.42 0.63 4.07
N LEU A 70 -8.61 1.34 5.19
CA LEU A 70 -7.73 1.28 6.36
C LEU A 70 -7.67 -0.13 6.96
N ARG A 71 -8.81 -0.82 7.06
CA ARG A 71 -8.86 -2.21 7.53
C ARG A 71 -8.09 -3.12 6.58
N ALA A 72 -8.42 -3.11 5.29
CA ALA A 72 -7.74 -3.91 4.28
C ALA A 72 -6.22 -3.67 4.25
N TYR A 73 -5.79 -2.42 4.37
CA TYR A 73 -4.39 -2.03 4.44
C TYR A 73 -3.67 -2.60 5.65
N ASN A 74 -4.25 -2.44 6.85
CA ASN A 74 -3.64 -2.90 8.10
C ASN A 74 -3.66 -4.43 8.21
N ASP A 75 -4.75 -5.07 7.78
CA ASP A 75 -4.87 -6.53 7.77
C ASP A 75 -3.81 -7.14 6.83
N ARG A 76 -3.66 -6.62 5.61
CA ARG A 76 -2.62 -7.05 4.67
C ARG A 76 -1.23 -6.86 5.27
N LYS A 77 -0.96 -5.69 5.85
CA LYS A 77 0.33 -5.36 6.47
C LYS A 77 0.73 -6.36 7.56
N GLN A 78 -0.21 -6.68 8.46
CA GLN A 78 0.02 -7.63 9.55
C GLN A 78 0.25 -9.04 8.98
N ALA A 79 -0.61 -9.47 8.05
CA ALA A 79 -0.48 -10.77 7.41
C ALA A 79 0.85 -10.93 6.63
N GLU A 80 1.33 -9.88 5.96
CA GLU A 80 2.64 -9.88 5.32
C GLU A 80 3.79 -10.07 6.31
N TYR A 81 3.75 -9.37 7.45
CA TYR A 81 4.75 -9.55 8.50
C TYR A 81 4.77 -10.99 9.00
N ASP A 82 3.60 -11.57 9.26
CA ASP A 82 3.46 -12.92 9.80
C ASP A 82 3.92 -13.98 8.78
N LEU A 83 3.50 -13.85 7.51
CA LEU A 83 3.86 -14.79 6.45
C LEU A 83 5.35 -14.72 6.09
N VAL A 84 5.95 -13.52 5.98
CA VAL A 84 7.40 -13.43 5.76
C VAL A 84 8.14 -13.99 6.96
N SER A 85 7.72 -13.67 8.19
CA SER A 85 8.36 -14.23 9.40
C SER A 85 8.27 -15.76 9.47
N LYS A 86 7.21 -16.35 8.89
CA LYS A 86 7.00 -17.80 8.80
C LYS A 86 7.83 -18.47 7.69
N TYR A 87 7.95 -17.84 6.53
CA TYR A 87 8.51 -18.46 5.32
C TYR A 87 9.91 -17.98 4.93
N ASP A 88 10.42 -16.89 5.51
CA ASP A 88 11.78 -16.42 5.28
C ASP A 88 12.78 -17.36 5.95
N THR A 89 13.70 -17.90 5.15
CA THR A 89 14.74 -18.84 5.59
C THR A 89 16.11 -18.26 5.25
N LYS A 90 17.16 -18.76 5.91
CA LYS A 90 18.55 -18.31 5.65
C LYS A 90 19.09 -18.82 4.31
N ASP A 91 18.36 -19.73 3.66
CA ASP A 91 18.68 -20.45 2.44
C ASP A 91 17.51 -20.34 1.43
N THR A 92 17.50 -21.18 0.39
CA THR A 92 16.43 -21.21 -0.62
C THR A 92 15.17 -21.97 -0.17
N GLY A 93 15.12 -22.46 1.08
CA GLY A 93 14.02 -23.27 1.59
C GLY A 93 13.84 -24.56 0.78
N ASP A 94 12.60 -24.80 0.32
CA ASP A 94 12.28 -25.94 -0.56
C ASP A 94 12.65 -25.69 -2.04
N GLY A 95 13.09 -24.48 -2.38
CA GLY A 95 13.54 -24.11 -3.72
C GLY A 95 15.04 -24.25 -3.91
N ARG A 96 15.50 -23.94 -5.12
CA ARG A 96 16.94 -23.93 -5.46
C ARG A 96 17.40 -22.57 -6.00
N GLY A 97 16.48 -21.72 -6.46
CA GLY A 97 16.81 -20.40 -6.96
C GLY A 97 16.77 -19.33 -5.86
N TRP A 98 17.71 -18.39 -5.94
CA TRP A 98 17.66 -17.12 -5.23
C TRP A 98 16.90 -16.08 -6.05
N TYR A 99 15.92 -15.43 -5.43
CA TYR A 99 15.17 -14.34 -6.02
C TYR A 99 15.71 -13.02 -5.52
N LEU A 100 16.29 -12.24 -6.42
CA LEU A 100 16.96 -11.00 -6.05
C LEU A 100 15.99 -9.83 -6.10
N VAL A 101 15.98 -9.04 -5.02
CA VAL A 101 15.06 -7.92 -4.81
C VAL A 101 15.85 -6.67 -4.45
N ASP A 102 15.53 -5.54 -5.08
CA ASP A 102 16.12 -4.23 -4.78
C ASP A 102 16.03 -3.90 -3.27
N ALA A 103 17.18 -3.62 -2.67
CA ALA A 103 17.29 -3.34 -1.24
C ALA A 103 16.51 -2.08 -0.83
N LEU A 104 16.35 -1.08 -1.71
CA LEU A 104 15.51 0.08 -1.44
C LEU A 104 14.04 -0.29 -1.30
N TRP A 105 13.52 -1.13 -2.20
CA TRP A 105 12.14 -1.58 -2.11
C TRP A 105 11.93 -2.37 -0.81
N VAL A 106 12.83 -3.30 -0.50
CA VAL A 106 12.78 -4.07 0.75
C VAL A 106 12.88 -3.18 1.99
N ASN A 107 13.68 -2.11 1.95
CA ASN A 107 13.76 -1.16 3.06
C ASN A 107 12.49 -0.30 3.21
N LYS A 108 11.76 -0.03 2.13
CA LYS A 108 10.41 0.57 2.21
C LYS A 108 9.44 -0.44 2.81
N TRP A 109 9.42 -1.67 2.32
CA TRP A 109 8.58 -2.75 2.82
C TRP A 109 8.81 -3.02 4.32
N LYS A 110 10.06 -3.11 4.78
CA LYS A 110 10.39 -3.27 6.21
C LYS A 110 9.85 -2.15 7.09
N ARG A 111 9.90 -0.90 6.62
CA ARG A 111 9.31 0.25 7.34
C ARG A 111 7.79 0.17 7.36
N TYR A 112 7.20 -0.21 6.23
CA TYR A 112 5.77 -0.42 6.08
C TYR A 112 5.23 -1.46 7.07
N VAL A 113 5.77 -2.68 7.10
CA VAL A 113 5.27 -3.77 7.97
C VAL A 113 5.54 -3.56 9.45
N ARG A 114 6.57 -2.77 9.81
CA ARG A 114 6.93 -2.49 11.22
C ARG A 114 6.31 -1.23 11.80
N ALA A 115 5.73 -0.36 10.98
CA ALA A 115 5.05 0.82 11.51
C ALA A 115 3.82 0.41 12.34
N ASP A 116 3.26 1.33 13.11
CA ASP A 116 1.99 1.09 13.81
C ASP A 116 0.81 0.96 12.83
N HIS A 117 -0.33 0.52 13.35
CA HIS A 117 -1.58 0.51 12.58
C HIS A 117 -1.94 1.92 12.16
N VAL A 118 -2.29 2.08 10.88
CA VAL A 118 -2.67 3.37 10.33
C VAL A 118 -4.11 3.66 10.72
N THR A 119 -4.35 4.84 11.29
CA THR A 119 -5.66 5.26 11.81
C THR A 119 -6.28 6.41 11.03
N ASP A 120 -5.51 7.07 10.16
CA ASP A 120 -5.97 8.05 9.17
C ASP A 120 -5.68 7.58 7.75
N ILE A 121 -6.65 7.74 6.85
CA ILE A 121 -6.49 7.44 5.42
C ILE A 121 -5.31 8.20 4.78
N ARG A 122 -4.97 9.38 5.29
CA ARG A 122 -3.88 10.23 4.79
C ARG A 122 -2.50 9.71 5.16
N ASP A 123 -2.43 8.86 6.18
CA ASP A 123 -1.17 8.29 6.69
C ASP A 123 -0.83 6.95 6.02
N ILE A 124 -1.68 6.47 5.08
CA ILE A 124 -1.39 5.29 4.28
C ILE A 124 -0.14 5.52 3.42
N CYS A 125 0.82 4.59 3.52
CA CYS A 125 2.08 4.66 2.79
C CYS A 125 2.56 3.25 2.40
N HIS A 126 2.21 2.84 1.19
CA HIS A 126 2.61 1.55 0.63
C HIS A 126 4.07 1.55 0.17
N PRO A 127 4.78 0.40 0.18
CA PRO A 127 6.08 0.29 -0.48
C PRO A 127 5.99 0.46 -2.01
N GLY A 128 4.81 0.25 -2.58
CA GLY A 128 4.53 0.23 -4.02
C GLY A 128 4.88 -1.11 -4.66
N PRO A 129 4.67 -1.26 -5.99
CA PRO A 129 4.99 -2.49 -6.69
C PRO A 129 6.46 -2.88 -6.54
N VAL A 130 6.73 -4.19 -6.48
CA VAL A 130 8.10 -4.70 -6.46
C VAL A 130 8.80 -4.24 -7.73
N THR A 131 9.99 -3.65 -7.59
CA THR A 131 10.76 -3.18 -8.75
C THR A 131 12.23 -3.51 -8.60
N ASN A 132 12.78 -4.10 -9.67
CA ASN A 132 14.20 -4.40 -9.81
C ASN A 132 14.89 -3.49 -10.84
N SER A 133 14.22 -2.41 -11.29
CA SER A 133 14.70 -1.54 -12.38
C SER A 133 16.03 -0.84 -12.07
N ARG A 134 16.39 -0.68 -10.79
CA ARG A 134 17.70 -0.10 -10.42
C ARG A 134 18.84 -1.10 -10.59
N LEU A 135 18.56 -2.41 -10.56
CA LEU A 135 19.54 -3.48 -10.68
C LEU A 135 19.87 -3.80 -12.14
N ILE A 136 18.94 -3.53 -13.06
CA ILE A 136 19.07 -3.86 -14.47
C ILE A 136 19.37 -2.60 -15.31
N ASP A 137 20.27 -2.73 -16.28
CA ASP A 137 20.47 -1.71 -17.29
C ASP A 137 19.27 -1.70 -18.27
N PRO A 138 18.55 -0.57 -18.42
CA PRO A 138 17.35 -0.51 -19.24
C PRO A 138 17.60 -0.70 -20.74
N LYS A 139 18.85 -0.53 -21.22
CA LYS A 139 19.21 -0.69 -22.63
C LYS A 139 19.58 -2.13 -22.97
N THR A 140 20.28 -2.81 -22.06
CA THR A 140 20.83 -4.14 -22.33
C THR A 140 20.04 -5.27 -21.66
N GLY A 141 19.24 -4.96 -20.64
CA GLY A 141 18.56 -5.97 -19.82
C GLY A 141 19.51 -6.72 -18.88
N ALA A 142 20.80 -6.42 -18.89
CA ALA A 142 21.80 -7.07 -18.05
C ALA A 142 21.89 -6.39 -16.67
N PRO A 143 22.34 -7.11 -15.62
CA PRO A 143 22.68 -6.50 -14.34
C PRO A 143 23.70 -5.36 -14.49
N LYS A 144 23.48 -4.25 -13.78
CA LYS A 144 24.45 -3.15 -13.75
C LYS A 144 25.76 -3.62 -13.12
N SER A 145 26.88 -3.11 -13.62
CA SER A 145 28.20 -3.40 -13.04
C SER A 145 28.27 -2.93 -11.58
N THR A 146 29.03 -3.64 -10.75
CA THR A 146 29.38 -3.27 -9.35
C THR A 146 28.30 -3.40 -8.27
N LEU A 147 27.17 -4.06 -8.56
CA LEU A 147 26.14 -4.33 -7.57
C LEU A 147 26.64 -5.25 -6.45
N LYS A 148 26.26 -4.95 -5.21
CA LYS A 148 26.67 -5.68 -4.01
C LYS A 148 25.47 -6.24 -3.25
N VAL A 149 25.56 -7.52 -2.92
CA VAL A 149 24.61 -8.19 -2.03
C VAL A 149 24.50 -7.43 -0.69
N ARG A 150 23.29 -7.36 -0.14
CA ARG A 150 22.89 -6.64 1.08
C ARG A 150 23.01 -5.11 1.02
N THR A 151 23.59 -4.54 -0.04
CA THR A 151 23.68 -3.09 -0.25
C THR A 151 22.67 -2.65 -1.31
N ASP A 152 22.76 -3.26 -2.50
CA ASP A 152 21.93 -2.89 -3.64
C ASP A 152 20.74 -3.83 -3.79
N TYR A 153 20.91 -5.11 -3.47
CA TYR A 153 19.87 -6.12 -3.52
C TYR A 153 19.99 -7.10 -2.34
N ILE A 154 18.90 -7.80 -2.04
CA ILE A 154 18.90 -8.98 -1.17
C ILE A 154 18.42 -10.19 -1.97
N GLY A 155 18.70 -11.39 -1.48
CA GLY A 155 18.08 -12.61 -1.99
C GLY A 155 17.01 -13.11 -1.03
N VAL A 156 15.91 -13.59 -1.61
CA VAL A 156 14.83 -14.28 -0.90
C VAL A 156 14.54 -15.62 -1.57
N ASN A 157 13.88 -16.52 -0.86
CA ASN A 157 13.41 -17.78 -1.43
C ASN A 157 12.16 -17.58 -2.30
N ALA A 158 11.79 -18.62 -3.06
CA ALA A 158 10.67 -18.60 -4.00
C ALA A 158 9.33 -18.20 -3.37
N ARG A 159 9.06 -18.65 -2.14
CA ARG A 159 7.82 -18.36 -1.42
C ARG A 159 7.72 -16.88 -1.06
N VAL A 160 8.77 -16.32 -0.48
CA VAL A 160 8.80 -14.90 -0.12
C VAL A 160 8.69 -14.02 -1.37
N TRP A 161 9.36 -14.38 -2.46
CA TRP A 161 9.19 -13.68 -3.74
C TRP A 161 7.74 -13.73 -4.24
N TRP A 162 7.14 -14.93 -4.24
CA TRP A 162 5.76 -15.11 -4.66
C TRP A 162 4.80 -14.26 -3.82
N LEU A 163 4.98 -14.25 -2.50
CA LEU A 163 4.23 -13.39 -1.57
C LEU A 163 4.33 -11.91 -1.97
N PHE A 164 5.55 -11.38 -2.17
CA PHE A 164 5.73 -9.98 -2.56
C PHE A 164 5.02 -9.64 -3.86
N THR A 165 5.17 -10.48 -4.89
CA THR A 165 4.54 -10.23 -6.19
C THR A 165 3.02 -10.38 -6.17
N HIS A 166 2.47 -11.28 -5.35
CA HIS A 166 1.02 -11.42 -5.19
C HIS A 166 0.41 -10.18 -4.51
N VAL A 167 1.06 -9.74 -3.43
CA VAL A 167 0.57 -8.68 -2.53
C VAL A 167 0.77 -7.28 -3.08
N HIS A 168 1.90 -7.02 -3.74
CA HIS A 168 2.27 -5.68 -4.24
C HIS A 168 2.30 -5.60 -5.77
N GLY A 169 2.22 -6.73 -6.48
CA GLY A 169 2.45 -6.75 -7.94
C GLY A 169 3.90 -6.44 -8.31
N GLY A 170 4.11 -6.06 -9.56
CA GLY A 170 5.40 -5.60 -10.07
C GLY A 170 6.27 -6.69 -10.71
N GLY A 171 7.60 -6.49 -10.65
CA GLY A 171 8.61 -7.30 -11.34
C GLY A 171 9.71 -6.44 -11.99
N PRO A 172 10.53 -7.01 -12.89
CA PRO A 172 10.63 -8.44 -13.21
C PRO A 172 11.33 -9.25 -12.12
N ASP A 173 11.16 -10.57 -12.16
CA ASP A 173 11.97 -11.48 -11.34
C ASP A 173 13.43 -11.52 -11.82
N ILE A 174 14.34 -11.69 -10.87
CA ILE A 174 15.76 -11.94 -11.13
C ILE A 174 16.11 -13.21 -10.36
N CYS A 175 16.03 -14.35 -11.03
CA CYS A 175 16.28 -15.65 -10.43
C CYS A 175 17.69 -16.16 -10.78
N ARG A 176 18.43 -16.60 -9.76
CA ARG A 176 19.85 -16.96 -9.86
C ARG A 176 20.16 -18.24 -9.08
N ASP A 177 21.14 -19.02 -9.55
CA ASP A 177 21.56 -20.25 -8.87
C ASP A 177 22.23 -19.97 -7.52
N GLU A 178 22.97 -18.86 -7.43
CA GLU A 178 23.66 -18.43 -6.22
C GLU A 178 23.14 -17.07 -5.74
N LEU A 179 23.47 -16.71 -4.49
CA LEU A 179 23.17 -15.38 -3.94
C LEU A 179 24.10 -14.29 -4.52
N ASP A 180 24.19 -14.26 -5.84
CA ASP A 180 25.00 -13.35 -6.64
C ASP A 180 24.23 -13.02 -7.93
N ILE A 181 24.00 -11.74 -8.19
CA ILE A 181 23.29 -11.28 -9.39
C ILE A 181 24.03 -11.60 -10.68
N PHE A 182 25.34 -11.81 -10.61
CA PHE A 182 26.20 -12.18 -11.74
C PHE A 182 26.36 -13.69 -11.93
N SER A 183 25.78 -14.51 -11.04
CA SER A 183 25.76 -15.96 -11.22
C SER A 183 24.83 -16.39 -12.36
N ALA A 184 24.83 -17.70 -12.66
CA ALA A 184 23.98 -18.25 -13.70
C ALA A 184 22.49 -17.98 -13.43
N GLU A 185 21.74 -17.69 -14.50
CA GLU A 185 20.30 -17.54 -14.41
C GLU A 185 19.66 -18.87 -14.08
N TYR A 186 18.73 -18.85 -13.13
CA TYR A 186 17.95 -20.03 -12.78
C TYR A 186 16.49 -19.85 -13.21
N ARG A 187 15.80 -20.97 -13.43
CA ARG A 187 14.39 -20.97 -13.83
C ARG A 187 13.49 -20.58 -12.64
N VAL A 188 12.45 -19.81 -12.90
CA VAL A 188 11.44 -19.48 -11.89
C VAL A 188 10.68 -20.72 -11.43
N GLU A 189 10.59 -20.92 -10.12
CA GLU A 189 9.94 -22.04 -9.46
C GLU A 189 8.46 -21.73 -9.13
N THR A 190 7.61 -21.64 -10.16
CA THR A 190 6.20 -21.22 -10.04
C THR A 190 5.32 -22.14 -9.20
N GLN A 191 5.79 -23.37 -8.93
CA GLN A 191 5.09 -24.35 -8.10
C GLN A 191 5.24 -24.09 -6.59
N LEU A 192 6.21 -23.28 -6.16
CA LEU A 192 6.48 -23.01 -4.74
C LEU A 192 5.65 -21.83 -4.21
N GLN A 193 4.34 -22.04 -4.15
CA GLN A 193 3.36 -21.05 -3.69
C GLN A 193 3.08 -21.21 -2.19
N LEU A 194 2.66 -20.12 -1.54
CA LEU A 194 2.16 -20.17 -0.16
C LEU A 194 0.76 -20.81 -0.15
N GLU A 195 0.50 -21.70 0.80
CA GLU A 195 -0.79 -22.40 0.88
C GLU A 195 -1.95 -21.46 1.21
N GLU A 196 -1.67 -20.48 2.07
CA GLU A 196 -2.59 -19.43 2.49
C GLU A 196 -3.03 -18.55 1.33
N LEU A 197 -2.21 -18.44 0.28
CA LEU A 197 -2.45 -17.55 -0.84
C LEU A 197 -2.81 -18.27 -2.13
N LYS A 198 -3.07 -19.58 -2.07
CA LYS A 198 -3.62 -20.31 -3.21
C LYS A 198 -4.97 -19.70 -3.60
N MET A 199 -5.11 -19.37 -4.89
CA MET A 199 -6.34 -18.79 -5.43
C MET A 199 -7.50 -19.79 -5.55
N THR A 200 -7.26 -21.07 -5.29
CA THR A 200 -8.25 -22.15 -5.37
C THR A 200 -8.53 -22.73 -3.99
N GLY A 201 -9.80 -23.03 -3.71
CA GLY A 201 -10.22 -23.68 -2.46
C GLY A 201 -10.52 -22.69 -1.34
N ALA A 202 -10.47 -23.17 -0.10
CA ALA A 202 -10.95 -22.43 1.08
C ALA A 202 -10.18 -21.14 1.38
N THR A 203 -8.92 -21.03 0.94
CA THR A 203 -8.04 -19.87 1.19
C THR A 203 -8.16 -18.77 0.13
N SER A 204 -8.98 -18.98 -0.91
CA SER A 204 -9.12 -18.05 -2.03
C SER A 204 -9.57 -16.64 -1.60
N ASP A 205 -10.47 -16.51 -0.61
CA ASP A 205 -10.89 -15.19 -0.10
C ASP A 205 -9.73 -14.43 0.55
N PHE A 206 -8.92 -15.11 1.38
CA PHE A 206 -7.74 -14.52 2.00
C PHE A 206 -6.71 -14.09 0.94
N ALA A 207 -6.44 -14.95 -0.03
CA ALA A 207 -5.54 -14.63 -1.14
C ALA A 207 -5.99 -13.37 -1.89
N ARG A 208 -7.29 -13.25 -2.20
CA ARG A 208 -7.85 -12.08 -2.88
C ARG A 208 -7.73 -10.82 -2.04
N ARG A 209 -8.04 -10.89 -0.74
CA ARG A 209 -7.94 -9.75 0.20
C ARG A 209 -6.50 -9.30 0.47
N MET A 210 -5.52 -10.16 0.23
CA MET A 210 -4.12 -9.80 0.33
C MET A 210 -3.54 -9.19 -0.95
N SER A 211 -4.26 -9.26 -2.07
CA SER A 211 -3.74 -8.81 -3.37
C SER A 211 -3.69 -7.28 -3.50
N HIS A 212 -2.76 -6.78 -4.33
CA HIS A 212 -2.68 -5.35 -4.66
C HIS A 212 -3.95 -4.84 -5.35
N GLN A 213 -4.59 -5.67 -6.16
CA GLN A 213 -5.85 -5.32 -6.82
C GLN A 213 -6.96 -5.00 -5.80
N PHE A 214 -7.03 -5.74 -4.70
CA PHE A 214 -8.02 -5.47 -3.66
C PHE A 214 -7.65 -4.26 -2.80
N VAL A 215 -6.43 -4.24 -2.26
CA VAL A 215 -6.05 -3.22 -1.27
C VAL A 215 -5.73 -1.89 -1.93
N ASP A 216 -4.94 -1.88 -3.01
CA ASP A 216 -4.39 -0.64 -3.56
C ASP A 216 -5.32 -0.04 -4.63
N GLU A 217 -5.83 -0.89 -5.52
CA GLU A 217 -6.67 -0.41 -6.63
C GLU A 217 -8.15 -0.30 -6.25
N CYS A 218 -8.68 -1.30 -5.54
CA CYS A 218 -10.06 -1.30 -5.08
C CYS A 218 -10.24 -0.71 -3.69
N LYS A 219 -9.16 -0.36 -2.98
CA LYS A 219 -9.21 0.33 -1.67
C LYS A 219 -10.05 -0.43 -0.63
N GLY A 220 -9.96 -1.75 -0.64
CA GLY A 220 -10.74 -2.61 0.26
C GLY A 220 -12.21 -2.81 -0.12
N ASP A 221 -12.65 -2.32 -1.28
CA ASP A 221 -14.00 -2.50 -1.80
C ASP A 221 -14.12 -3.84 -2.55
N MET A 222 -14.77 -4.81 -1.92
CA MET A 222 -14.97 -6.15 -2.50
C MET A 222 -15.92 -6.13 -3.70
N GLU A 223 -16.93 -5.27 -3.72
CA GLU A 223 -17.86 -5.20 -4.85
C GLU A 223 -17.15 -4.65 -6.10
N LEU A 224 -16.33 -3.61 -5.90
CA LEU A 224 -15.47 -3.08 -6.96
C LEU A 224 -14.46 -4.13 -7.44
N PHE A 225 -13.86 -4.90 -6.52
CA PHE A 225 -12.93 -5.96 -6.85
C PHE A 225 -13.60 -7.05 -7.68
N GLU A 226 -14.77 -7.56 -7.27
CA GLU A 226 -15.51 -8.59 -8.02
C GLU A 226 -15.86 -8.12 -9.43
N ARG A 227 -16.28 -6.86 -9.55
CA ARG A 227 -16.61 -6.29 -10.86
C ARG A 227 -15.41 -6.22 -11.80
N ARG A 228 -14.21 -5.91 -11.27
CA ARG A 228 -12.98 -5.73 -12.08
C ARG A 228 -12.19 -7.02 -12.30
N TYR A 229 -12.20 -7.93 -11.33
CA TYR A 229 -11.28 -9.07 -11.24
C TYR A 229 -11.99 -10.41 -10.97
N GLY A 230 -13.31 -10.41 -10.78
CA GLY A 230 -14.10 -11.62 -10.55
C GLY A 230 -14.29 -12.46 -11.83
N ALA A 231 -14.87 -13.65 -11.64
CA ALA A 231 -15.17 -14.56 -12.73
C ALA A 231 -16.26 -13.97 -13.64
N GLY A 232 -15.86 -13.36 -14.76
CA GLY A 232 -16.75 -12.68 -15.70
C GLY A 232 -16.47 -11.19 -15.89
N ALA A 233 -15.38 -10.64 -15.33
CA ALA A 233 -14.94 -9.29 -15.63
C ALA A 233 -14.78 -9.10 -17.15
N THR A 234 -15.61 -8.24 -17.74
CA THR A 234 -15.44 -7.83 -19.13
C THR A 234 -14.17 -7.01 -19.24
N ALA A 235 -13.38 -7.25 -20.29
CA ALA A 235 -12.12 -6.56 -20.56
C ALA A 235 -12.32 -5.10 -21.01
N ASP A 236 -13.18 -4.35 -20.33
CA ASP A 236 -13.37 -2.91 -20.53
C ASP A 236 -12.59 -2.15 -19.45
N ALA A 237 -11.28 -2.35 -19.44
CA ALA A 237 -10.36 -1.43 -18.80
C ALA A 237 -9.97 -0.39 -19.84
N GLU A 238 -10.71 0.73 -19.88
CA GLU A 238 -10.28 1.94 -20.59
C GLU A 238 -8.87 2.31 -20.12
N MET A 239 -7.91 2.21 -21.05
CA MET A 239 -6.60 2.83 -20.92
C MET A 239 -6.79 4.34 -20.78
N PRO A 240 -6.11 5.03 -19.85
CA PRO A 240 -6.12 6.48 -19.85
C PRO A 240 -5.49 6.98 -21.16
N GLU A 241 -6.27 7.73 -21.93
CA GLU A 241 -5.84 8.39 -23.16
C GLU A 241 -4.56 9.19 -22.91
N ALA A 242 -3.54 8.91 -23.71
CA ALA A 242 -2.37 9.75 -23.83
C ALA A 242 -2.82 11.14 -24.30
N SER A 243 -2.64 12.14 -23.46
CA SER A 243 -2.75 13.55 -23.80
C SER A 243 -1.88 13.84 -25.02
N GLN A 244 -2.54 14.10 -26.15
CA GLN A 244 -1.92 14.73 -27.31
C GLN A 244 -1.88 16.24 -27.05
N ASP A 245 -0.68 16.78 -26.85
CA ASP A 245 -0.44 18.22 -26.90
C ASP A 245 -0.60 18.71 -28.34
N PRO A 246 -1.37 19.78 -28.61
CA PRO A 246 -1.38 20.43 -29.90
C PRO A 246 -0.20 21.40 -30.04
N THR A 247 0.28 21.46 -31.28
CA THR A 247 1.40 22.26 -31.79
C THR A 247 1.13 23.75 -31.79
#